data_AF-A0A847FQW9-F1
#
_entry.id   AF-A0A847FQW9-F1
#
_cell.length_a   1.000
_cell.length_b   1.000
_cell.length_c   1.000
_cell.angle_alpha   90.00
_cell.angle_beta   90.00
_cell.angle_gamma   90.00
#
_symmetry.space_group_name_H-M   'P 1'
#
loop_
_entity.id
_entity.type
_entity.pdbx_description
1 polymer ?
#
loop_
_entity_poly.entity_id
_entity_poly.type
_entity_poly.pdbx_seq_one_letter_code
_entity_poly.pdbx_strand_id
1 'polypeptide(L)' 'LRIAMYEILFCDDTPTKVAINEAVELAKEFGSDSSGRFVNGVLGSLVAKEGIAGRQ' A
#
# COMPACT_ATOMS: atom_id res chain seq x y z
N LEU A 1 -6.62 -2.51 -2.02
CA LEU A 1 -5.99 -1.68 -3.09
C LEU A 1 -6.56 -0.28 -3.16
N ARG A 2 -7.83 -0.06 -3.54
CA ARG A 2 -8.39 1.30 -3.74
C ARG A 2 -8.17 2.25 -2.55
N ILE A 3 -8.48 1.78 -1.34
CA ILE A 3 -8.33 2.57 -0.10
C ILE A 3 -6.86 2.93 0.14
N ALA A 4 -5.98 1.93 0.15
CA ALA A 4 -4.53 2.15 0.31
C ALA A 4 -3.94 3.10 -0.75
N MET A 5 -4.38 2.99 -2.01
CA MET A 5 -3.95 3.90 -3.07
C MET A 5 -4.43 5.34 -2.81
N TYR A 6 -5.66 5.49 -2.33
CA TYR A 6 -6.20 6.80 -1.98
C TYR A 6 -5.40 7.43 -0.83
N GLU A 7 -5.11 6.67 0.22
CA GLU A 7 -4.33 7.15 1.36
C GLU A 7 -2.91 7.56 0.93
N ILE A 8 -2.23 6.72 0.14
CA ILE A 8 -0.87 6.98 -0.37
C ILE A 8 -0.82 8.24 -1.26
N LEU A 9 -1.85 8.50 -2.06
CA LEU A 9 -1.83 9.57 -3.06
C LEU A 9 -2.39 10.90 -2.55
N PHE A 10 -3.28 10.89 -1.56
CA PHE A 10 -4.09 12.05 -1.21
C PHE A 10 -4.18 12.34 0.29
N CYS A 11 -3.68 11.47 1.18
CA CYS A 11 -3.70 11.71 2.62
C CYS A 11 -2.29 11.92 3.18
N ASP A 12 -1.91 13.18 3.41
CA ASP A 12 -0.61 13.53 4.00
C ASP A 12 -0.47 13.13 5.49
N ASP A 13 -1.59 12.86 6.17
CA ASP A 13 -1.61 12.46 7.59
C ASP A 13 -1.30 10.98 7.82
N THR A 14 -1.28 10.17 6.75
CA THR A 14 -1.04 8.73 6.83
C THR A 14 0.32 8.40 6.21
N PRO A 15 1.31 7.92 6.99
CA PRO A 15 2.59 7.53 6.44
C PRO A 15 2.43 6.43 5.39
N THR A 16 3.10 6.60 4.25
CA THR A 16 3.02 5.67 3.10
C THR A 16 3.27 4.21 3.51
N LYS A 17 4.25 3.99 4.40
CA LYS A 17 4.59 2.64 4.90
C LYS A 17 3.46 2.00 5.70
N VAL A 18 2.72 2.79 6.47
CA VAL A 18 1.60 2.30 7.29
C VAL A 18 0.46 1.86 6.38
N ALA A 19 0.06 2.70 5.42
CA ALA A 19 -0.99 2.36 4.45
C ALA A 19 -0.68 1.07 3.65
N ILE A 20 0.59 0.85 3.29
CA ILE A 20 1.02 -0.39 2.63
C ILE A 20 0.91 -1.59 3.58
N ASN A 21 1.40 -1.46 4.81
CA ASN A 21 1.37 -2.57 5.78
C ASN A 21 -0.07 -3.01 6.08
N GLU A 22 -0.96 -2.07 6.39
CA GLU A 22 -2.38 -2.36 6.66
C GLU A 22 -3.05 -3.03 5.45
N ALA A 23 -2.76 -2.55 4.23
CA ALA A 23 -3.29 -3.16 3.02
C ALA A 23 -2.79 -4.60 2.81
N VAL A 24 -1.54 -4.89 3.19
CA VAL A 24 -0.95 -6.24 3.11
C VAL A 24 -1.56 -7.16 4.15
N GLU A 25 -1.72 -6.71 5.39
CA GLU A 25 -2.35 -7.51 6.45
C GLU A 25 -3.81 -7.81 6.15
N LEU A 26 -4.60 -6.82 5.68
CA LEU A 26 -5.97 -7.07 5.21
C LEU A 26 -6.01 -8.07 4.05
N ALA A 27 -5.04 -8.03 3.14
CA ALA A 27 -4.97 -8.97 2.03
C ALA A 27 -4.58 -10.39 2.47
N LYS A 28 -3.81 -10.55 3.55
CA LYS A 28 -3.53 -11.85 4.15
C LYS A 28 -4.76 -12.40 4.89
N GLU A 29 -5.48 -11.55 5.61
CA GLU A 29 -6.64 -11.93 6.41
C GLU A 29 -7.83 -12.36 5.55
N PHE A 30 -8.12 -11.61 4.48
CA PHE A 30 -9.33 -11.79 3.67
C PHE A 30 -9.07 -12.36 2.27
N GLY A 31 -7.81 -12.60 1.90
CA GLY A 31 -7.41 -13.06 0.59
C GLY A 31 -6.96 -14.52 0.54
N SER A 32 -6.18 -14.84 -0.48
CA SER A 32 -5.45 -16.10 -0.61
C SER A 32 -4.03 -15.97 -0.07
N ASP A 33 -3.31 -17.08 0.09
CA ASP A 33 -1.89 -17.11 0.47
C ASP A 33 -1.00 -16.20 -0.40
N SER A 34 -1.39 -15.95 -1.64
CA SER A 34 -0.65 -15.10 -2.59
C SER A 34 -1.01 -13.60 -2.50
N SER A 35 -2.13 -13.26 -1.86
CA SER A 35 -2.72 -11.92 -1.90
C SER A 35 -1.86 -10.87 -1.19
N GLY A 36 -1.26 -11.19 -0.05
CA GLY A 36 -0.35 -10.28 0.66
C GLY A 36 0.86 -9.88 -0.19
N ARG A 37 1.50 -10.85 -0.86
CA ARG A 37 2.65 -10.59 -1.75
C ARG A 37 2.23 -9.74 -2.95
N PHE A 38 1.08 -10.05 -3.55
CA PHE A 38 0.54 -9.30 -4.69
C PHE A 38 0.29 -7.84 -4.33
N VAL A 39 -0.40 -7.57 -3.21
CA VAL A 39 -0.68 -6.21 -2.76
C VAL A 39 0.59 -5.43 -2.45
N ASN A 40 1.56 -6.05 -1.76
CA ASN A 40 2.85 -5.43 -1.49
C ASN A 40 3.59 -5.02 -2.80
N GLY A 41 3.60 -5.91 -3.80
CA GLY A 41 4.23 -5.64 -5.10
C GLY A 41 3.55 -4.51 -5.87
N VAL A 42 2.21 -4.48 -5.90
CA VAL A 42 1.44 -3.44 -6.59
C VAL A 42 1.65 -2.07 -5.93
N LEU A 43 1.52 -1.98 -4.60
CA LEU A 43 1.67 -0.72 -3.89
C LEU A 43 3.13 -0.22 -3.89
N GLY A 44 4.11 -1.13 -3.78
CA GLY A 44 5.52 -0.77 -3.94
C GLY A 44 5.83 -0.19 -5.32
N SER A 45 5.24 -0.77 -6.38
CA SER A 45 5.39 -0.24 -7.74
C SER A 45 4.74 1.14 -7.91
N LEU A 46 3.60 1.38 -7.26
CA LEU A 46 2.95 2.70 -7.23
C LEU A 46 3.85 3.76 -6.58
N VAL A 47 4.40 3.47 -5.40
CA VAL A 47 5.28 4.41 -4.68
C VAL A 47 6.53 4.75 -5.50
N ALA A 48 7.12 3.75 -6.15
CA ALA A 48 8.28 3.96 -7.02
C ALA A 48 7.94 4.82 -8.23
N LYS A 49 6.78 4.58 -8.86
CA LYS A 49 6.33 5.32 -10.04
C LYS A 49 6.02 6.79 -9.75
N GLU A 50 5.36 7.06 -8.63
CA GLU A 50 4.89 8.42 -8.27
C GLU A 50 5.94 9.24 -7.49
N GLY A 51 7.15 8.70 -7.27
CA GLY A 51 8.22 9.40 -6.55
C GLY A 51 7.91 9.65 -5.07
N ILE A 52 7.06 8.81 -4.47
CA ILE A 52 6.57 8.96 -3.09
C ILE A 52 7.60 8.42 -2.07
N ALA A 53 8.66 7.77 -2.55
CA ALA A 53 9.75 7.27 -1.72
C ALA A 53 10.42 8.43 -0.93
N GLY A 54 9.98 8.64 0.31
CA GLY A 54 10.44 9.74 1.18
C GLY A 54 9.35 10.74 1.61
N ARG A 55 8.09 10.59 1.17
CA ARG A 55 6.95 11.28 1.78
C ARG A 55 6.53 10.52 3.05
N GLN A 56 7.01 11.05 4.17
CA GLN A 56 6.89 10.58 5.56
C GLN A 56 7.49 9.20 5.86
#